data_AF-A0A3P7K8V7-F1
#
_entry.id   AF-A0A3P7K8V7-F1
#
_cell.length_a   1.000
_cell.length_b   1.000
_cell.length_c   1.000
_cell.angle_alpha   90.00
_cell.angle_beta   90.00
_cell.angle_gamma   90.00
#
_symmetry.space_group_name_H-M   'P 1'
#
loop_
_entity.id
_entity.type
_entity.pdbx_description
1 polymer ?
#
loop_
_entity_poly.entity_id
_entity_poly.type
_entity_poly.pdbx_seq_one_letter_code
_entity_poly.pdbx_strand_id
1 'polypeptide(L)'
;MLFAVDLTQREAAAMVMAYAAFARQQVYWARDLFFVFVDGGAPGMDAWLSEYHLVEDNALRGEPLPEIGGVMIGGVVLKSQNTRGSKDPVLRIELNHLNGQLPNLDLFNSVVRIAGKGKFALLSTVYGVRDIEQ
;
A
#
# COMPACT_ATOMS: atom_id res chain seq x y z
N MET A 1 -8.87 1.99 4.92
CA MET A 1 -7.44 2.34 4.76
C MET A 1 -6.98 1.79 3.44
N LEU A 2 -6.27 2.60 2.66
CA LEU A 2 -5.82 2.26 1.30
C LEU A 2 -4.41 1.66 1.34
N PHE A 3 -4.19 0.58 0.59
CA PHE A 3 -2.89 0.00 0.30
C PHE A 3 -2.70 0.04 -1.20
N ALA A 4 -1.77 0.86 -1.68
CA ALA A 4 -1.51 1.03 -3.10
C ALA A 4 -0.11 0.53 -3.46
N VAL A 5 -0.02 -0.12 -4.61
CA VAL A 5 1.24 -0.59 -5.18
C VAL A 5 1.20 -0.52 -6.70
N ASP A 6 2.33 -0.12 -7.28
CA ASP A 6 2.53 -0.15 -8.72
C ASP A 6 2.83 -1.58 -9.17
N LEU A 7 2.10 -2.09 -10.16
CA LEU A 7 2.27 -3.44 -10.72
C LEU A 7 3.68 -3.70 -11.28
N THR A 8 4.42 -2.65 -11.65
CA THR A 8 5.82 -2.78 -12.08
C THR A 8 6.75 -3.20 -10.94
N GLN A 9 6.36 -2.97 -9.67
CA GLN A 9 7.15 -3.26 -8.48
C GLN A 9 6.81 -4.64 -7.91
N ARG A 10 7.37 -5.69 -8.51
CA ARG A 10 7.01 -7.09 -8.27
C ARG A 10 7.07 -7.53 -6.80
N GLU A 11 8.12 -7.14 -6.06
CA GLU A 11 8.28 -7.54 -4.66
C GLU A 11 7.26 -6.85 -3.76
N ALA A 12 7.04 -5.54 -3.98
CA ALA A 12 6.01 -4.79 -3.28
C ALA A 12 4.61 -5.33 -3.61
N ALA A 13 4.34 -5.65 -4.87
CA ALA A 13 3.06 -6.20 -5.32
C ALA A 13 2.79 -7.56 -4.67
N ALA A 14 3.78 -8.45 -4.63
CA ALA A 14 3.67 -9.74 -3.94
C ALA A 14 3.38 -9.56 -2.45
N MET A 15 4.01 -8.60 -1.80
CA MET A 15 3.79 -8.28 -0.39
C MET A 15 2.38 -7.75 -0.13
N VAL A 16 1.88 -6.82 -0.94
CA VAL A 16 0.49 -6.32 -0.83
C VAL A 16 -0.52 -7.44 -1.09
N MET A 17 -0.26 -8.32 -2.06
CA MET A 17 -1.09 -9.51 -2.30
C MET A 17 -1.11 -10.46 -1.10
N ALA A 18 0.06 -10.75 -0.52
CA ALA A 18 0.17 -11.58 0.67
C ALA A 18 -0.60 -10.97 1.85
N TYR A 19 -0.51 -9.65 2.02
CA TYR A 19 -1.26 -8.96 3.05
C TYR A 19 -2.77 -8.98 2.80
N ALA A 20 -3.22 -8.79 1.55
CA ALA A 20 -4.64 -8.91 1.20
C ALA A 20 -5.18 -10.33 1.48
N ALA A 21 -4.40 -11.36 1.15
CA ALA A 21 -4.76 -12.75 1.45
C ALA A 21 -4.84 -13.02 2.95
N PHE A 22 -3.88 -12.50 3.73
CA PHE A 22 -3.90 -12.56 5.19
C PHE A 22 -5.10 -11.80 5.75
N ALA A 23 -5.38 -10.60 5.22
CA ALA A 23 -6.45 -9.73 5.69
C ALA A 23 -7.82 -10.37 5.51
N ARG A 24 -8.04 -11.05 4.39
CA ARG A 24 -9.30 -11.77 4.12
C ARG A 24 -9.60 -12.86 5.16
N GLN A 25 -8.60 -13.40 5.86
CA GLN A 25 -8.79 -14.42 6.90
C GLN A 25 -9.11 -13.84 8.28
N GLN A 26 -8.97 -12.53 8.49
CA GLN A 26 -9.25 -11.90 9.78
C GLN A 26 -10.65 -11.29 9.80
N VAL A 27 -11.35 -11.43 10.93
CA VAL A 27 -12.75 -11.00 11.08
C VAL A 27 -12.86 -9.62 11.75
N TYR A 28 -11.80 -9.14 12.40
CA TYR A 28 -11.84 -7.99 13.31
C TYR A 28 -11.32 -6.67 12.73
N TRP A 29 -11.45 -6.46 11.43
CA TRP A 29 -11.03 -5.17 10.86
C TRP A 29 -11.97 -4.07 11.32
N ALA A 30 -11.39 -3.06 11.96
CA ALA A 30 -12.15 -1.91 12.47
C ALA A 30 -12.80 -1.08 11.34
N ARG A 31 -12.30 -1.16 10.09
CA ARG A 31 -12.80 -0.47 8.90
C ARG A 31 -12.44 -1.21 7.61
N ASP A 32 -13.06 -0.79 6.51
CA ASP A 32 -12.78 -1.27 5.15
C ASP A 32 -11.31 -1.09 4.77
N LEU A 33 -10.75 -2.13 4.14
CA LEU A 33 -9.39 -2.16 3.60
C LEU A 33 -9.48 -2.16 2.07
N PHE A 34 -8.82 -1.19 1.43
CA PHE A 34 -8.77 -1.07 -0.02
C PHE A 34 -7.38 -1.51 -0.48
N PHE A 35 -7.32 -2.48 -1.38
CA PHE A 35 -6.08 -2.94 -1.99
C PHE A 35 -6.10 -2.57 -3.47
N VAL A 36 -5.23 -1.65 -3.88
CA VAL A 36 -5.20 -1.11 -5.24
C VAL A 36 -3.87 -1.47 -5.89
N PHE A 37 -3.96 -2.26 -6.94
CA PHE A 37 -2.83 -2.65 -7.79
C PHE A 37 -2.88 -1.79 -9.03
N VAL A 38 -2.04 -0.77 -9.06
CA VAL A 38 -2.09 0.32 -10.03
C VAL A 38 -1.24 -0.03 -11.23
N ASP A 39 -1.81 0.11 -12.43
CA ASP A 39 -1.05 0.14 -13.67
C ASP A 39 -0.65 1.58 -14.02
N GLY A 40 0.58 1.79 -14.51
CA GLY A 40 1.05 3.12 -14.91
C GLY A 40 1.51 4.05 -13.77
N GLY A 41 1.67 3.56 -12.54
CA GLY A 41 2.24 4.33 -11.42
C GLY A 41 1.33 5.46 -10.92
N ALA A 42 1.89 6.62 -10.61
CA ALA A 42 1.13 7.74 -10.03
C ALA A 42 -0.07 8.20 -10.90
N PRO A 43 0.07 8.38 -12.23
CA PRO A 43 -1.07 8.72 -13.09
C PRO A 43 -2.22 7.71 -13.04
N GLY A 44 -1.91 6.41 -12.93
CA GLY A 44 -2.94 5.37 -12.80
C GLY A 44 -3.65 5.43 -11.45
N MET A 45 -2.92 5.78 -10.39
CA MET A 45 -3.50 5.98 -9.06
C MET A 45 -4.42 7.20 -9.05
N ASP A 46 -4.00 8.29 -9.70
CA ASP A 46 -4.80 9.51 -9.83
C ASP A 46 -6.09 9.23 -10.61
N ALA A 47 -6.01 8.51 -11.73
CA ALA A 47 -7.19 8.09 -12.49
C ALA A 47 -8.15 7.24 -11.64
N TRP A 48 -7.63 6.28 -10.86
CA TRP A 48 -8.45 5.47 -9.95
C TRP A 48 -9.09 6.29 -8.83
N LEU A 49 -8.36 7.25 -8.25
CA LEU A 49 -8.86 8.14 -7.20
C LEU A 49 -9.96 9.06 -7.73
N SER A 50 -9.82 9.56 -8.96
CA SER A 50 -10.84 10.39 -9.61
C SER A 50 -12.16 9.63 -9.74
N GLU A 51 -12.13 8.39 -10.23
CA GLU A 51 -13.32 7.54 -10.30
C GLU A 51 -13.90 7.23 -8.90
N TYR A 52 -13.05 6.91 -7.93
CA TYR A 52 -13.49 6.60 -6.56
C TYR A 52 -14.18 7.79 -5.87
N HIS A 53 -13.65 9.00 -6.07
CA HIS A 53 -14.18 10.22 -5.49
C HIS A 53 -15.28 10.87 -6.35
N LEU A 54 -15.65 10.25 -7.47
CA LEU A 54 -16.61 10.78 -8.44
C LEU A 54 -16.24 12.20 -8.90
N VAL A 55 -14.93 12.42 -9.11
CA VAL A 55 -14.37 13.67 -9.61
C VAL A 55 -14.08 13.52 -11.09
N GLU A 56 -14.68 14.36 -11.92
CA GLU A 56 -14.39 14.39 -13.35
C GLU A 56 -13.00 15.02 -13.60
N ASP A 57 -12.09 14.23 -14.17
CA ASP A 57 -10.82 14.72 -14.70
C ASP A 57 -10.83 14.60 -16.24
N ASN A 58 -10.54 15.71 -16.92
CA ASN A 58 -10.50 15.77 -18.38
C ASN A 58 -9.22 15.18 -18.97
N ALA A 59 -8.16 15.06 -18.19
CA ALA A 59 -6.84 14.59 -18.63
C ALA A 59 -6.61 13.10 -18.30
N LEU A 60 -7.18 12.61 -17.20
CA LEU A 60 -7.06 11.23 -16.75
C LEU A 60 -8.44 10.61 -16.63
N ARG A 61 -8.66 9.47 -17.32
CA ARG A 61 -9.89 8.69 -17.20
C ARG A 61 -9.59 7.31 -16.64
N GLY A 62 -10.28 6.96 -15.56
CA GLY A 62 -10.28 5.60 -15.04
C GLY A 62 -11.43 4.79 -15.64
N GLU A 63 -11.43 3.49 -15.36
CA GLU A 63 -12.61 2.66 -15.60
C GLU A 63 -13.59 2.84 -14.43
N PRO A 64 -14.91 2.93 -14.69
CA PRO A 64 -15.91 3.06 -13.64
C PRO A 64 -15.81 1.92 -12.63
N LEU A 65 -15.76 2.27 -11.35
CA LEU A 65 -15.65 1.28 -10.29
C LEU A 65 -17.03 0.61 -10.07
N PRO A 66 -17.09 -0.74 -10.07
CA PRO A 66 -18.36 -1.46 -9.88
C PRO A 66 -18.93 -1.24 -8.47
N GLU A 67 -18.07 -0.97 -7.50
CA GLU A 67 -18.42 -0.68 -6.12
C GLU A 67 -17.53 0.42 -5.56
N ILE A 68 -18.12 1.30 -4.76
CA ILE A 68 -17.42 2.32 -4.00
C ILE A 68 -17.59 1.96 -2.52
N GLY A 69 -16.47 1.90 -1.79
CA GLY A 69 -16.50 1.63 -0.36
C GLY A 69 -16.71 2.89 0.49
N GLY A 70 -16.67 2.73 1.81
CA GLY A 70 -16.73 3.86 2.75
C GLY A 70 -15.47 4.74 2.76
N VAL A 71 -15.47 5.77 3.60
CA VAL A 71 -14.40 6.79 3.62
C VAL A 71 -12.99 6.24 3.79
N MET A 72 -12.08 6.65 2.90
CA MET A 72 -10.64 6.45 3.05
C MET A 72 -10.05 7.44 4.06
N ILE A 73 -9.51 6.92 5.16
CA ILE A 73 -8.90 7.72 6.24
C ILE A 73 -7.37 7.85 6.14
N GLY A 74 -6.76 7.28 5.11
CA GLY A 74 -5.31 7.26 4.94
C GLY A 74 -4.87 6.15 4.00
N GLY A 75 -3.65 6.28 3.49
CA GLY A 75 -3.06 5.37 2.52
C GLY A 75 -1.63 4.98 2.87
N VAL A 76 -1.30 3.73 2.57
CA VAL A 76 0.06 3.19 2.60
C VAL A 76 0.46 2.88 1.16
N VAL A 77 1.60 3.42 0.74
CA VAL A 77 2.19 3.08 -0.56
C VAL A 77 3.41 2.22 -0.32
N LEU A 78 3.43 1.03 -0.92
CA LEU A 78 4.56 0.12 -0.83
C LEU A 78 5.44 0.27 -2.07
N LYS A 79 6.73 0.47 -1.85
CA LYS A 79 7.72 0.55 -2.93
C LYS A 79 8.89 -0.38 -2.66
N SER A 80 9.29 -1.13 -3.69
CA SER A 80 10.49 -1.97 -3.70
C SER A 80 11.68 -1.12 -4.14
N GLN A 81 12.71 -1.01 -3.32
CA GLN A 81 13.96 -0.37 -3.70
C GLN A 81 14.99 -1.45 -4.06
N ASN A 82 15.19 -1.65 -5.36
CA ASN A 82 16.33 -2.40 -5.88
C ASN A 82 17.49 -1.42 -6.12
N THR A 83 18.25 -1.11 -5.08
CA THR A 83 19.51 -0.38 -5.25
C THR A 83 20.47 -1.30 -6.02
N ARG A 84 20.87 -0.92 -7.24
CA ARG A 84 21.87 -1.68 -8.02
C ARG A 84 23.10 -1.95 -7.14
N GLY A 85 23.26 -3.20 -6.70
CA GLY A 85 24.38 -3.64 -5.86
C GLY A 85 24.03 -4.06 -4.42
N SER A 86 22.79 -3.86 -3.94
CA SER A 86 22.35 -4.42 -2.65
C SER A 86 21.97 -5.89 -2.85
N LYS A 87 22.49 -6.80 -2.00
CA LYS A 87 22.11 -8.21 -1.99
C LYS A 87 20.69 -8.43 -1.46
N ASP A 88 20.19 -7.48 -0.67
CA ASP A 88 18.92 -7.61 0.04
C ASP A 88 17.90 -6.57 -0.47
N PRO A 89 16.69 -6.99 -0.87
CA PRO A 89 15.61 -6.10 -1.24
C PRO A 89 15.10 -5.32 -0.02
N VAL A 90 15.00 -3.99 -0.16
CA VAL A 90 14.49 -3.09 0.88
C VAL A 90 13.07 -2.66 0.52
N LEU A 91 12.13 -2.92 1.42
CA LEU A 91 10.76 -2.45 1.31
C LEU A 91 10.64 -1.07 1.95
N ARG A 92 10.33 -0.06 1.14
CA ARG A 92 10.04 1.28 1.65
C ARG A 92 8.54 1.44 1.85
N ILE A 93 8.16 1.84 3.05
CA ILE A 93 6.78 2.09 3.43
C ILE A 93 6.62 3.59 3.65
N GLU A 94 5.73 4.21 2.87
CA GLU A 94 5.39 5.63 2.96
C GLU A 94 3.91 5.76 3.34
N LEU A 95 3.62 6.63 4.31
CA LEU A 95 2.25 6.92 4.73
C LEU A 95 1.80 8.28 4.19
N ASN A 96 0.63 8.27 3.56
CA ASN A 96 -0.09 9.47 3.14
C ASN A 96 -1.33 9.65 4.00
N HIS A 97 -1.52 10.87 4.51
CA HIS A 97 -2.54 11.21 5.49
C HIS A 97 -3.48 12.27 4.94
N LEU A 98 -4.76 12.18 5.31
CA LEU A 98 -5.72 13.26 5.07
C LEU A 98 -5.70 14.18 6.30
N ASN A 99 -5.33 15.44 6.11
CA ASN A 99 -5.37 16.49 7.15
C ASN A 99 -4.60 16.17 8.46
N GLY A 100 -3.50 15.43 8.39
CA GLY A 100 -2.67 15.12 9.57
C GLY A 100 -3.25 14.07 10.52
N GLN A 101 -4.32 13.37 10.13
CA GLN A 101 -4.78 12.19 10.86
C GLN A 101 -3.78 11.05 10.70
N LEU A 102 -3.39 10.43 11.82
CA LEU A 102 -2.53 9.25 11.80
C LEU A 102 -3.29 8.05 11.21
N PRO A 103 -2.60 7.16 10.48
CA PRO A 103 -3.22 5.95 9.97
C PRO A 103 -3.49 5.02 11.15
N ASN A 104 -4.28 3.97 10.91
CA ASN A 104 -4.40 2.92 11.91
C ASN A 104 -3.02 2.26 12.12
N LEU A 105 -2.47 2.44 13.31
CA LEU A 105 -1.15 1.95 13.67
C LEU A 105 -1.07 0.42 13.66
N ASP A 106 -2.16 -0.29 13.97
CA ASP A 106 -2.19 -1.75 13.95
C ASP A 106 -2.10 -2.31 12.52
N LEU A 107 -2.74 -1.63 11.57
CA LEU A 107 -2.65 -1.98 10.15
C LEU A 107 -1.23 -1.75 9.63
N PHE A 108 -0.65 -0.62 9.98
CA PHE A 108 0.74 -0.30 9.65
C PHE A 108 1.72 -1.33 10.23
N ASN A 109 1.61 -1.62 11.53
CA ASN A 109 2.45 -2.60 12.22
C ASN A 109 2.29 -4.00 11.63
N SER A 110 1.10 -4.37 11.17
CA SER A 110 0.85 -5.65 10.50
C SER A 110 1.67 -5.78 9.20
N VAL A 111 1.73 -4.72 8.39
CA VAL A 111 2.53 -4.71 7.16
C VAL A 111 4.02 -4.87 7.49
N VAL A 112 4.53 -4.10 8.45
CA VAL A 112 5.94 -4.21 8.90
C VAL A 112 6.25 -5.62 9.40
N ARG A 113 5.36 -6.18 10.25
CA ARG A 113 5.51 -7.52 10.81
C ARG A 113 5.49 -8.62 9.75
N ILE A 114 4.65 -8.50 8.73
CA ILE A 114 4.61 -9.48 7.63
C ILE A 114 5.87 -9.36 6.77
N ALA A 115 6.39 -8.14 6.58
CA ALA A 115 7.63 -7.92 5.81
C ALA A 115 8.83 -8.55 6.53
N GLY A 116 8.94 -8.37 7.85
CA GLY A 116 10.08 -8.86 8.63
C GLY A 116 10.02 -10.34 9.05
N LYS A 117 8.90 -11.06 8.85
CA LYS A 117 8.74 -12.45 9.33
C LYS A 117 8.78 -13.49 8.23
N GLY A 118 9.53 -14.57 8.48
CA GLY A 118 9.54 -15.79 7.68
C GLY A 118 10.81 -16.00 6.86
N LYS A 119 10.79 -17.01 5.98
CA LYS A 119 11.95 -17.42 5.15
C LYS A 119 12.38 -16.36 4.11
N PHE A 120 11.49 -15.40 3.82
CA PHE A 120 11.70 -14.32 2.85
C PHE A 120 11.58 -12.94 3.50
N ALA A 121 12.06 -12.81 4.74
CA ALA A 121 12.04 -11.53 5.44
C ALA A 121 12.70 -10.43 4.61
N LEU A 122 11.97 -9.33 4.43
CA LEU A 122 12.41 -8.13 3.73
C LEU A 122 12.81 -7.07 4.75
N LEU A 123 13.85 -6.31 4.44
CA LEU A 123 14.24 -5.16 5.25
C LEU A 123 13.24 -4.03 5.03
N SER A 124 12.43 -3.71 6.04
CA SER A 124 11.50 -2.57 5.99
C SER A 124 12.19 -1.27 6.39
N THR A 125 11.92 -0.22 5.62
CA THR A 125 12.33 1.15 5.92
C THR A 125 11.10 2.04 5.95
N VAL A 126 10.86 2.69 7.08
CA VAL A 126 9.74 3.59 7.33
C VAL A 126 10.27 5.02 7.28
N TYR A 127 9.82 5.83 6.32
CA TYR A 127 10.31 7.21 6.14
C TYR A 127 11.85 7.36 6.09
N GLY A 128 12.55 6.36 5.56
CA GLY A 128 14.02 6.37 5.50
C GLY A 128 14.73 5.84 6.74
N VAL A 129 14.00 5.50 7.81
CA VAL A 129 14.53 4.86 9.02
C VAL A 129 14.39 3.34 8.90
N ARG A 130 15.46 2.62 9.18
CA ARG A 130 15.47 1.15 9.17
C ARG A 130 14.81 0.61 10.43
N ASP A 131 13.97 -0.39 10.25
CA ASP A 131 13.48 -1.19 11.37
C ASP A 131 14.61 -2.14 11.80
N ILE A 132 15.30 -1.80 12.88
CA ILE A 132 16.32 -2.65 13.50
C ILE A 132 15.72 -3.10 14.83
N GLU A 133 15.20 -4.33 14.90
CA GLU A 133 14.89 -4.93 16.19
C GLU A 133 16.22 -4.99 16.99
N GLN A 134 16.24 -4.32 18.15
CA GLN A 134 17.27 -4.54 19.18
C GLN A 134 16.99 -5.84 19.93
#